data_AF-A0A925TIH7-F1
#
_entry.id   AF-A0A925TIH7-F1
#
_cell.length_a   1.000
_cell.length_b   1.000
_cell.length_c   1.000
_cell.angle_alpha   90.00
_cell.angle_beta   90.00
_cell.angle_gamma   90.00
#
_symmetry.space_group_name_H-M   'P 1'
#
loop_
_entity.id
_entity.type
_entity.pdbx_description
1 polymer ?
#
loop_
_entity_poly.entity_id
_entity_poly.type
_entity_poly.pdbx_seq_one_letter_code
_entity_poly.pdbx_strand_id
1 'polypeptide(L)' 'MARICAITGKRPTKGSIIHRKGQSKKSGGIGTHITTITKRKFRPNL' A
#
# COMPACT_ATOMS: atom_id res chain seq x y z
N MET A 1 22.23 9.66 0.04
CA MET A 1 21.78 9.37 -1.34
C MET A 1 20.26 9.39 -1.40
N ALA A 2 19.68 10.36 -2.10
CA ALA A 2 18.24 10.37 -2.33
C ALA A 2 17.91 9.21 -3.30
N ARG A 3 17.01 8.29 -2.90
CA ARG A 3 16.52 7.20 -3.79
C ARG A 3 15.59 7.79 -4.85
N ILE A 4 16.14 8.61 -5.73
CA ILE A 4 15.45 9.32 -6.81
C ILE A 4 16.03 8.82 -8.13
N CYS A 5 15.19 8.38 -9.06
CA CYS A 5 15.64 7.91 -10.35
C CYS A 5 16.14 9.09 -11.17
N ALA A 6 17.39 9.08 -11.63
CA ALA A 6 17.93 10.15 -12.46
C ALA A 6 17.21 10.26 -13.83
N ILE A 7 16.70 9.13 -14.36
CA ILE A 7 16.06 9.07 -15.68
C ILE A 7 14.55 9.33 -15.56
N THR A 8 13.87 8.66 -14.62
CA THR A 8 12.39 8.68 -14.53
C THR A 8 11.86 9.60 -13.43
N GLY A 9 12.73 10.19 -12.60
CA GLY A 9 12.32 11.04 -11.48
C GLY A 9 11.57 10.32 -10.34
N LYS A 10 11.43 8.98 -10.40
CA LYS A 10 10.72 8.19 -9.39
C LYS A 10 11.31 8.44 -8.02
N ARG A 11 10.47 8.83 -7.07
CA ARG A 11 10.82 9.19 -5.69
C ARG A 11 10.01 8.37 -4.69
N PRO A 12 10.47 8.24 -3.43
CA PRO A 12 9.70 7.54 -2.42
C PRO A 12 8.38 8.26 -2.14
N THR A 13 7.26 7.54 -2.19
CA THR A 13 5.93 8.08 -1.89
C THR A 13 5.43 7.57 -0.56
N LYS A 14 4.65 8.38 0.15
CA LYS A 14 3.96 7.97 1.37
C LYS A 14 2.65 7.28 1.00
N GLY A 15 2.32 6.21 1.71
CA GLY A 15 0.96 5.65 1.71
C GLY A 15 0.76 4.77 2.93
N SER A 16 -0.18 3.83 2.84
CA SER A 16 -0.58 3.01 4.00
C SER A 16 -0.67 1.53 3.63
N ILE A 17 -0.42 0.66 4.60
CA ILE A 17 -0.82 -0.75 4.56
C ILE A 17 -2.18 -0.82 5.25
N ILE A 18 -3.18 -1.36 4.55
CA ILE A 18 -4.53 -1.54 5.08
C ILE A 18 -4.72 -3.03 5.28
N HIS A 19 -4.79 -3.46 6.53
CA HIS A 19 -5.06 -4.86 6.87
C HIS A 19 -6.57 -5.08 6.89
N ARG A 20 -7.04 -6.00 6.04
CA ARG A 20 -8.47 -6.35 5.94
C ARG A 20 -8.66 -7.80 6.38
N LYS A 21 -9.75 -8.06 7.10
CA LYS A 21 -10.18 -9.41 7.49
C LYS A 21 -11.60 -9.68 7.04
N GLY A 22 -11.91 -10.95 6.80
CA GLY A 22 -13.20 -11.43 6.27
C GLY A 22 -13.17 -11.68 4.77
N GLN A 23 -14.22 -12.35 4.28
CA GLN A 23 -14.43 -12.61 2.86
C GLN A 23 -15.11 -11.41 2.19
N SER A 24 -14.78 -11.17 0.93
CA SER A 24 -15.39 -10.07 0.16
C SER A 24 -16.88 -10.32 -0.08
N LYS A 25 -17.66 -9.24 -0.23
CA LYS A 25 -19.08 -9.37 -0.61
C LYS A 25 -19.26 -10.04 -1.97
N LYS A 26 -18.34 -9.77 -2.90
CA LYS A 26 -18.35 -10.38 -4.24
C LYS A 26 -18.17 -11.90 -4.20
N SER A 27 -17.41 -12.41 -3.24
CA SER A 27 -17.18 -13.85 -3.06
C SER A 27 -18.24 -14.52 -2.17
N GLY A 28 -19.41 -13.91 -2.00
CA GLY A 28 -20.51 -14.45 -1.18
C GLY A 28 -20.34 -14.29 0.34
N GLY A 29 -19.33 -13.53 0.77
CA GLY A 29 -19.13 -13.21 2.19
C GLY A 29 -19.90 -11.97 2.66
N ILE A 30 -19.89 -11.72 3.97
CA ILE A 30 -20.54 -10.54 4.58
C ILE A 30 -19.81 -9.23 4.21
N GLY A 31 -18.51 -9.32 3.92
CA GLY A 31 -17.64 -8.19 3.58
C GLY A 31 -16.36 -8.15 4.39
N THR A 32 -15.35 -7.46 3.86
CA THR A 32 -14.08 -7.28 4.56
C THR A 32 -14.11 -6.05 5.46
N HIS A 33 -13.76 -6.18 6.74
CA HIS A 33 -13.57 -5.04 7.63
C HIS A 33 -12.07 -4.68 7.73
N ILE A 34 -11.80 -3.42 8.05
CA ILE A 34 -10.44 -2.92 8.26
C ILE A 34 -10.05 -3.18 9.71
N THR A 35 -8.90 -3.81 9.92
CA THR A 35 -8.36 -4.13 11.25
C THR A 35 -7.37 -3.09 11.72
N THR A 36 -6.39 -2.77 10.88
CA THR A 36 -5.38 -1.76 11.18
C THR A 36 -4.94 -1.03 9.92
N ILE A 37 -4.54 0.23 10.09
CA ILE A 37 -3.97 1.06 9.03
C ILE A 37 -2.61 1.55 9.53
N THR A 38 -1.54 1.11 8.88
CA THR A 38 -0.16 1.51 9.23
C THR A 38 0.47 2.33 8.10
N LYS A 39 1.24 3.36 8.43
CA LYS A 39 1.91 4.21 7.43
C LYS A 39 3.12 3.46 6.84
N ARG A 40 3.31 3.53 5.52
CA ARG A 40 4.48 3.00 4.81
C ARG A 40 5.04 4.00 3.79
N LYS A 41 6.31 3.80 3.42
CA LYS A 41 6.95 4.49 2.31
C LYS A 41 7.18 3.51 1.17
N PHE A 42 6.57 3.76 0.01
CA PHE A 42 6.88 3.03 -1.22
C PHE A 42 8.19 3.58 -1.77
N ARG A 43 9.18 2.72 -1.96
CA ARG A 43 10.48 3.12 -2.49
C ARG A 43 10.59 2.67 -3.94
N PRO A 44 11.19 3.48 -4.83
CA PRO A 44 11.56 3.04 -6.16
C PRO A 44 12.57 1.89 -6.09
N ASN A 45 12.50 0.96 -7.05
CA ASN A 45 13.55 -0.02 -7.27
C ASN A 45 14.65 0.67 -8.10
N LEU A 46 15.64 1.22 -7.40
CA LEU A 46 16.78 1.97 -7.93
C LEU A 46 18.06 1.42 -7.33
#